data_AF-Q8ZZK9-F1
#
_entry.id   AF-Q8ZZK9-F1
#
_cell.length_a   1.000
_cell.length_b   1.000
_cell.length_c   1.000
_cell.angle_alpha   90.00
_cell.angle_beta   90.00
_cell.angle_gamma   90.00
#
_symmetry.space_group_name_H-M   'P 1'
#
loop_
_entity.id
_entity.type
_entity.pdbx_description
1 polymer ?
#
loop_
_entity_poly.entity_id
_entity_poly.type
_entity_poly.pdbx_seq_one_letter_code
_entity_poly.pdbx_strand_id
1 'polypeptide(L)'
;MSAKTPEETSEDVVARFADKARYVVHLEMAYDIVDELASSPERYIESIYKLSRLAAKVLNDVQKRLDEGGLSEEDQSTLEGVRRSLENWALAQEEFIKYLERINKEALRGEVKRFAALAVAPSYRAIRAKQIMERKGAGR
;
A
#
# COMPACT_ATOMS: atom_id res chain seq x y z
N MET A 1 -26.92 13.38 -23.94
CA MET A 1 -26.46 13.49 -22.54
C MET A 1 -26.64 12.12 -21.92
N SER A 2 -25.62 11.25 -22.01
CA SER A 2 -25.69 9.92 -21.37
C SER A 2 -25.45 10.08 -19.89
N ALA A 3 -26.41 9.60 -19.10
CA ALA A 3 -26.26 9.47 -17.66
C ALA A 3 -25.05 8.57 -17.38
N LYS A 4 -24.07 9.09 -16.63
CA LYS A 4 -22.96 8.29 -16.11
C LYS A 4 -23.53 7.29 -15.12
N THR A 5 -23.22 6.00 -15.29
CA THR A 5 -23.45 4.98 -14.28
C THR A 5 -22.71 5.35 -13.00
N PRO A 6 -23.20 4.95 -11.81
CA PRO A 6 -22.55 5.25 -10.52
C PRO A 6 -21.08 4.77 -10.40
N GLU A 7 -20.63 3.93 -11.33
CA GLU A 7 -19.30 3.33 -11.41
C GLU A 7 -18.19 4.34 -11.74
N GLU A 8 -18.47 5.46 -12.42
CA GLU A 8 -17.42 6.38 -12.90
C GLU A 8 -16.89 7.39 -11.87
N THR A 9 -17.55 7.57 -10.72
CA THR A 9 -17.10 8.50 -9.66
C THR A 9 -16.38 7.81 -8.49
N SER A 10 -16.40 6.48 -8.48
CA SER A 10 -15.57 5.63 -7.62
C SER A 10 -14.32 5.25 -8.41
N GLU A 11 -13.36 6.17 -8.53
CA GLU A 11 -11.98 5.77 -8.80
C GLU A 11 -11.68 4.56 -7.90
N ASP A 12 -11.15 3.51 -8.51
CA ASP A 12 -11.12 2.16 -7.97
C ASP A 12 -10.48 2.08 -6.55
N VAL A 13 -11.31 2.02 -5.51
CA VAL A 13 -10.91 2.05 -4.08
C VAL A 13 -9.85 0.98 -3.80
N VAL A 14 -10.01 -0.18 -4.42
CA VAL A 14 -9.10 -1.32 -4.31
C VAL A 14 -7.73 -0.98 -4.89
N ALA A 15 -7.69 -0.38 -6.08
CA ALA A 15 -6.44 0.03 -6.70
C ALA A 15 -5.73 1.13 -5.89
N ARG A 16 -6.48 2.13 -5.38
CA ARG A 16 -5.90 3.20 -4.55
C ARG A 16 -5.27 2.66 -3.27
N PHE A 17 -5.94 1.74 -2.58
CA PHE A 17 -5.40 1.16 -1.36
C PHE A 17 -4.22 0.23 -1.67
N ALA A 18 -4.30 -0.56 -2.74
CA ALA A 18 -3.20 -1.42 -3.20
C ALA A 18 -1.94 -0.62 -3.56
N ASP A 19 -2.08 0.55 -4.19
CA ASP A 19 -0.96 1.45 -4.51
C ASP A 19 -0.18 1.87 -3.27
N LYS A 20 -0.87 2.08 -2.14
CA LYS A 20 -0.24 2.36 -0.84
C LYS A 20 0.40 1.10 -0.26
N ALA A 21 -0.32 -0.02 -0.30
CA ALA A 21 0.15 -1.30 0.21
C ALA A 21 1.44 -1.77 -0.50
N ARG A 22 1.64 -1.43 -1.78
CA ARG A 22 2.90 -1.71 -2.49
C ARG A 22 4.14 -1.19 -1.75
N TYR A 23 4.09 0.01 -1.17
CA TYR A 23 5.25 0.50 -0.40
C TYR A 23 5.54 -0.40 0.78
N VAL A 24 4.51 -0.81 1.51
CA VAL A 24 4.63 -1.71 2.65
C VAL A 24 5.18 -3.07 2.23
N VAL A 25 4.59 -3.67 1.20
CA VAL A 25 4.97 -4.99 0.69
C VAL A 25 6.42 -5.01 0.23
N HIS A 26 6.85 -4.01 -0.53
CA HIS A 26 8.20 -4.03 -1.11
C HIS A 26 9.29 -3.64 -0.10
N LEU A 27 9.04 -2.69 0.80
CA LEU A 27 10.02 -2.25 1.80
C LEU A 27 10.16 -3.25 2.95
N GLU A 28 9.07 -3.90 3.38
CA GLU A 28 9.08 -4.87 4.49
C GLU A 28 9.05 -6.32 4.05
N MET A 29 9.00 -6.58 2.73
CA MET A 29 8.87 -7.93 2.16
C MET A 29 7.62 -8.68 2.65
N ALA A 30 6.52 -7.96 2.85
CA ALA A 30 5.26 -8.47 3.41
C ALA A 30 4.42 -9.32 2.42
N TYR A 31 5.08 -10.09 1.55
CA TYR A 31 4.42 -10.93 0.54
C TYR A 31 3.60 -12.04 1.19
N ASP A 32 4.08 -12.59 2.30
CA ASP A 32 3.41 -13.62 3.10
C ASP A 32 2.03 -13.17 3.60
N ILE A 33 1.92 -11.93 4.09
CA ILE A 33 0.65 -11.36 4.56
C ILE A 33 -0.34 -11.20 3.39
N VAL A 34 0.16 -10.83 2.21
CA VAL A 34 -0.68 -10.66 1.02
C VAL A 34 -1.11 -12.01 0.44
N ASP A 35 -0.24 -13.01 0.47
CA ASP A 35 -0.55 -14.38 0.06
C ASP A 35 -1.58 -15.03 1.00
N GLU A 36 -1.47 -14.80 2.32
CA GLU A 36 -2.47 -15.21 3.31
C GLU A 36 -3.83 -14.55 3.03
N LEU A 37 -3.84 -13.26 2.71
CA LEU A 37 -5.05 -12.51 2.37
C LEU A 37 -5.71 -13.02 1.08
N ALA A 38 -4.93 -13.42 0.06
CA ALA A 38 -5.46 -14.01 -1.16
C ALA A 38 -6.01 -15.43 -0.96
N SER A 39 -5.39 -16.18 -0.03
CA SER A 39 -5.74 -17.57 0.30
C SER A 39 -6.97 -17.68 1.19
N SER A 40 -7.13 -16.73 2.12
CA SER A 40 -8.25 -16.66 3.08
C SER A 40 -8.98 -15.29 3.04
N PRO A 41 -9.65 -14.93 1.92
CA PRO A 41 -10.24 -13.61 1.74
C PRO A 41 -11.29 -13.21 2.79
N GLU A 42 -11.95 -14.17 3.42
CA GLU A 42 -12.90 -13.95 4.51
C GLU A 42 -12.26 -13.41 5.78
N ARG A 43 -10.93 -13.55 5.94
CA ARG A 43 -10.14 -13.02 7.05
C ARG A 43 -9.40 -11.73 6.71
N TYR A 44 -9.79 -11.05 5.64
CA TYR A 44 -9.11 -9.86 5.12
C TYR A 44 -8.81 -8.80 6.19
N ILE A 45 -9.69 -8.61 7.17
CA ILE A 45 -9.52 -7.65 8.27
C ILE A 45 -8.24 -7.93 9.07
N GLU A 46 -7.97 -9.19 9.42
CA GLU A 46 -6.78 -9.57 10.19
C GLU A 46 -5.50 -9.27 9.42
N SER A 47 -5.45 -9.63 8.13
CA SER A 47 -4.31 -9.36 7.27
C SER A 47 -4.11 -7.86 7.01
N ILE A 48 -5.19 -7.09 6.86
CA ILE A 48 -5.10 -5.62 6.77
C ILE A 48 -4.49 -5.04 8.04
N TYR A 49 -4.89 -5.49 9.23
CA TYR A 49 -4.28 -5.03 10.48
C TYR A 49 -2.79 -5.35 10.56
N LYS A 50 -2.36 -6.52 10.08
CA LYS A 50 -0.93 -6.85 9.96
C LYS A 50 -0.22 -5.86 9.03
N LEU A 51 -0.80 -5.55 7.86
CA LEU A 51 -0.27 -4.53 6.94
C LEU A 51 -0.22 -3.13 7.58
N SER A 52 -1.24 -2.72 8.35
CA SER A 52 -1.26 -1.40 9.00
C SER A 52 -0.13 -1.23 10.03
N ARG A 53 0.25 -2.29 10.76
CA ARG A 53 1.40 -2.25 11.66
C ARG A 53 2.71 -2.03 10.89
N LEU A 54 2.86 -2.72 9.75
CA LEU A 54 4.01 -2.52 8.88
C LEU A 54 4.00 -1.15 8.20
N ALA A 55 2.83 -0.64 7.83
CA ALA A 55 2.69 0.71 7.26
C ALA A 55 3.20 1.78 8.24
N ALA A 56 2.86 1.66 9.53
CA ALA A 56 3.37 2.54 10.57
C ALA A 56 4.89 2.44 10.74
N LYS A 57 5.44 1.22 10.69
CA LYS A 57 6.89 1.00 10.72
C LYS A 57 7.58 1.67 9.52
N VAL A 58 7.11 1.40 8.30
CA VAL A 58 7.66 1.98 7.07
C VAL A 58 7.59 3.50 7.12
N LEU A 59 6.48 4.07 7.58
CA LEU A 59 6.34 5.52 7.72
C LEU A 59 7.42 6.10 8.65
N ASN A 60 7.65 5.47 9.80
CA ASN A 60 8.68 5.90 10.75
C ASN A 60 10.09 5.75 10.18
N ASP A 61 10.38 4.64 9.50
CA ASP A 61 11.70 4.39 8.90
C ASP A 61 11.99 5.39 7.77
N VAL A 62 11.00 5.67 6.92
CA VAL A 62 11.09 6.69 5.87
C VAL A 62 11.31 8.07 6.46
N GLN A 63 10.54 8.45 7.50
CA GLN A 63 10.71 9.74 8.17
C GLN A 63 12.12 9.87 8.76
N LYS A 64 12.61 8.85 9.46
CA LYS A 64 13.98 8.82 9.98
C LYS A 64 15.02 8.98 8.87
N ARG A 65 14.82 8.32 7.72
CA ARG A 65 15.76 8.43 6.59
C ARG A 65 15.79 9.83 5.99
N LEU A 66 14.64 10.50 5.91
CA LEU A 66 14.54 11.90 5.48
C LEU A 66 15.27 12.84 6.47
N ASP A 67 15.09 12.62 7.78
CA ASP A 67 15.68 13.45 8.83
C ASP A 67 17.21 13.33 8.93
N GLU A 68 17.78 12.17 8.55
CA GLU A 68 19.23 11.97 8.50
C GLU A 68 19.94 12.79 7.41
N GLY A 69 19.20 13.25 6.40
CA GLY A 69 19.77 13.97 5.26
C GLY A 69 20.74 13.15 4.40
N GLY A 70 21.57 13.85 3.62
CA GLY A 70 22.52 13.22 2.69
C GLY A 70 21.86 12.47 1.54
N LEU A 71 20.62 12.82 1.21
CA LEU A 71 19.89 12.32 0.05
C LEU A 71 20.07 13.28 -1.12
N SER A 72 20.05 12.76 -2.34
CA SER A 72 19.86 13.60 -3.52
C SER A 72 18.44 14.19 -3.51
N GLU A 73 18.22 15.30 -4.23
CA GLU A 73 16.88 15.89 -4.36
C GLU A 73 15.85 14.88 -4.91
N GLU A 74 16.26 14.04 -5.86
CA GLU A 74 15.40 12.98 -6.42
C GLU A 74 15.03 11.92 -5.38
N ASP A 75 16.01 11.45 -4.60
CA ASP A 75 15.77 10.43 -3.58
C ASP A 75 14.92 10.99 -2.43
N GLN A 76 15.14 12.24 -2.04
CA GLN A 76 14.32 12.94 -1.06
C GLN A 76 12.87 13.07 -1.55
N SER A 77 12.67 13.54 -2.78
CA SER A 77 11.33 13.67 -3.39
C SER A 77 10.60 12.32 -3.46
N THR A 78 11.32 11.25 -3.77
CA THR A 78 10.78 9.88 -3.78
C THR A 78 10.27 9.47 -2.39
N LEU A 79 11.10 9.62 -1.35
CA LEU A 79 10.74 9.24 0.02
C LEU A 79 9.62 10.12 0.60
N GLU A 80 9.60 11.43 0.30
CA GLU A 80 8.49 12.31 0.66
C GLU A 80 7.17 11.89 -0.02
N GLY A 81 7.24 11.36 -1.24
CA GLY A 81 6.09 10.76 -1.92
C GLY A 81 5.55 9.54 -1.18
N VAL A 82 6.44 8.66 -0.72
CA VAL A 82 6.07 7.49 0.11
C VAL A 82 5.44 7.93 1.41
N ARG A 83 6.09 8.85 2.14
CA ARG A 83 5.61 9.38 3.42
C ARG A 83 4.18 9.92 3.31
N ARG A 84 3.94 10.85 2.37
CA ARG A 84 2.60 11.43 2.12
C ARG A 84 1.56 10.36 1.74
N SER A 85 1.98 9.33 1.02
CA SER A 85 1.09 8.23 0.66
C SER A 85 0.63 7.45 1.90
N LEU A 86 1.56 7.14 2.81
CA LEU A 86 1.31 6.36 4.03
C LEU A 86 0.71 7.16 5.18
N GLU A 87 0.91 8.48 5.26
CA GLU A 87 0.21 9.37 6.20
C GLU A 87 -1.32 9.25 6.06
N ASN A 88 -1.80 9.03 4.84
CA ASN A 88 -3.21 8.84 4.52
C ASN A 88 -3.65 7.36 4.56
N TRP A 89 -2.86 6.47 5.16
CA TRP A 89 -3.16 5.03 5.21
C TRP A 89 -4.48 4.73 5.91
N ALA A 90 -4.70 5.29 7.10
CA ALA A 90 -5.88 4.99 7.90
C ALA A 90 -7.19 5.35 7.17
N LEU A 91 -7.21 6.49 6.49
CA LEU A 91 -8.35 6.91 5.66
C LEU A 91 -8.60 5.95 4.50
N ALA A 92 -7.54 5.58 3.75
CA ALA A 92 -7.66 4.65 2.63
C ALA A 92 -8.06 3.23 3.07
N GLN A 93 -7.56 2.79 4.23
CA GLN A 93 -7.96 1.52 4.84
C GLN A 93 -9.45 1.54 5.20
N GLU A 94 -9.93 2.62 5.82
CA GLU A 94 -11.34 2.76 6.19
C GLU A 94 -12.25 2.75 4.95
N GLU A 95 -11.88 3.47 3.89
CA GLU A 95 -12.59 3.44 2.61
C GLU A 95 -12.64 2.03 2.01
N PHE A 96 -11.52 1.32 2.02
CA PHE A 96 -11.43 -0.04 1.48
C PHE A 96 -12.29 -1.03 2.28
N ILE A 97 -12.23 -1.00 3.60
CA ILE A 97 -13.07 -1.86 4.46
C ILE A 97 -14.54 -1.56 4.24
N LYS A 98 -14.94 -0.28 4.27
CA LYS A 98 -16.34 0.12 4.01
C LYS A 98 -16.83 -0.30 2.63
N TYR A 99 -15.95 -0.29 1.63
CA TYR A 99 -16.26 -0.80 0.30
C TYR A 99 -16.52 -2.31 0.34
N LEU A 100 -15.63 -3.10 0.95
CA LEU A 100 -15.77 -4.55 1.06
C LEU A 100 -17.00 -4.98 1.88
N GLU A 101 -17.39 -4.21 2.88
CA GLU A 101 -18.60 -4.47 3.69
C GLU A 101 -19.91 -4.24 2.93
N ARG A 102 -19.89 -3.46 1.84
CA ARG A 102 -21.08 -3.13 1.04
C ARG A 102 -21.34 -4.11 -0.10
N ILE A 103 -20.35 -4.89 -0.49
CA ILE A 103 -20.45 -5.84 -1.60
C ILE A 103 -20.82 -7.24 -1.09
N ASN A 104 -21.33 -8.08 -1.99
CA ASN A 104 -21.69 -9.46 -1.65
C ASN A 104 -20.44 -10.34 -1.46
N LYS A 105 -20.62 -11.54 -0.86
CA LYS A 105 -19.50 -12.45 -0.54
C LYS A 105 -18.68 -12.90 -1.76
N GLU A 106 -19.31 -13.08 -2.91
CA GLU A 106 -18.63 -13.51 -4.13
C GLU A 106 -17.74 -12.38 -4.68
N ALA A 107 -18.28 -11.17 -4.75
CA ALA A 107 -17.54 -9.97 -5.13
C ALA A 107 -16.40 -9.65 -4.14
N LEU A 108 -16.65 -9.81 -2.83
CA LEU A 108 -15.62 -9.62 -1.79
C LEU A 108 -14.40 -10.49 -2.07
N ARG A 109 -14.61 -11.78 -2.36
CA ARG A 109 -13.51 -12.69 -2.65
C ARG A 109 -12.70 -12.23 -3.88
N GLY A 110 -13.40 -11.77 -4.92
CA GLY A 110 -12.79 -11.23 -6.13
C GLY A 110 -11.93 -9.99 -5.83
N GLU A 111 -12.49 -9.02 -5.11
CA GLU A 111 -11.83 -7.74 -4.81
C GLU A 111 -10.65 -7.88 -3.84
N VAL A 112 -10.74 -8.78 -2.85
CA VAL A 112 -9.63 -9.07 -1.94
C VAL A 112 -8.46 -9.73 -2.69
N LYS A 113 -8.74 -10.65 -3.61
CA LYS A 113 -7.70 -11.22 -4.50
C LYS A 113 -7.13 -10.18 -5.45
N ARG A 114 -7.97 -9.28 -5.96
CA ARG A 114 -7.56 -8.18 -6.84
C ARG A 114 -6.64 -7.21 -6.10
N PHE A 115 -7.00 -6.83 -4.87
CA PHE A 115 -6.13 -6.07 -3.96
C PHE A 115 -4.78 -6.77 -3.80
N ALA A 116 -4.78 -8.07 -3.47
CA ALA A 116 -3.55 -8.82 -3.25
C ALA A 116 -2.63 -8.79 -4.47
N ALA A 117 -3.17 -9.11 -5.65
CA ALA A 117 -2.43 -9.07 -6.92
C ALA A 117 -1.86 -7.68 -7.22
N LEU A 118 -2.65 -6.63 -6.99
CA LEU A 118 -2.20 -5.25 -7.19
C LEU A 118 -1.15 -4.83 -6.17
N ALA A 119 -1.26 -5.26 -4.91
CA ALA A 119 -0.33 -4.89 -3.83
C ALA A 119 1.06 -5.51 -4.01
N VAL A 120 1.16 -6.69 -4.62
CA VAL A 120 2.46 -7.32 -4.92
C VAL A 120 3.06 -6.84 -6.25
N ALA A 121 2.25 -6.28 -7.14
CA ALA A 121 2.68 -5.89 -8.48
C ALA A 121 3.92 -4.95 -8.43
N PRO A 122 4.85 -5.09 -9.39
CA PRO A 122 6.02 -4.22 -9.47
C PRO A 122 5.62 -2.74 -9.57
N SER A 123 6.27 -1.89 -8.77
CA SER A 123 6.11 -0.44 -8.83
C SER A 123 7.46 0.22 -8.84
N TYR A 124 7.75 1.00 -9.88
CA TYR A 124 9.01 1.74 -10.00
C TYR A 124 9.28 2.57 -8.74
N ARG A 125 8.26 3.28 -8.23
CA ARG A 125 8.40 4.10 -7.02
C ARG A 125 8.67 3.27 -5.77
N ALA A 126 7.98 2.14 -5.59
CA ALA A 126 8.20 1.28 -4.43
C ALA A 126 9.59 0.61 -4.46
N ILE A 127 10.01 0.14 -5.63
CA ILE A 127 11.34 -0.44 -5.86
C ILE A 127 12.42 0.61 -5.64
N ARG A 128 12.24 1.83 -6.18
CA ARG A 128 13.20 2.93 -5.99
C ARG A 128 13.30 3.33 -4.53
N ALA A 129 12.17 3.46 -3.83
CA ALA A 129 12.16 3.74 -2.39
C ALA A 129 12.93 2.67 -1.61
N LYS A 130 12.70 1.39 -1.89
CA LYS A 130 13.46 0.28 -1.29
C LYS A 130 14.96 0.43 -1.50
N GLN A 131 15.41 0.69 -2.72
CA GLN A 131 16.83 0.90 -3.03
C GLN A 131 17.43 2.06 -2.24
N ILE A 132 16.70 3.17 -2.12
CA ILE A 132 17.15 4.33 -1.33
C ILE A 132 17.33 3.96 0.15
N MET A 133 16.38 3.19 0.70
CA MET A 133 16.42 2.74 2.09
C MET A 133 17.56 1.76 2.35
N GLU A 134 17.88 0.89 1.39
CA GLU A 134 18.94 -0.14 1.50
C GLU A 134 20.37 0.39 1.31
N ARG A 135 20.56 1.52 0.60
CA ARG A 135 21.89 2.15 0.39
C ARG A 135 22.64 2.48 1.69
N LYS A 136 21.96 2.45 2.83
CA LYS A 136 22.52 2.62 4.17
C LYS A 136 23.50 1.51 4.59
N GLY A 137 23.61 0.41 3.83
CA GLY A 137 24.49 -0.72 4.13
C GLY A 137 25.91 -0.64 3.53
N ALA A 138 26.21 0.27 2.60
CA ALA A 138 27.47 0.25 1.83
C ALA A 138 28.49 1.33 2.23
N GLY A 139 28.18 2.15 3.25
CA GLY A 139 29.02 3.26 3.70
C GLY A 139 29.29 3.21 5.19
N ARG A 140 30.02 2.18 5.64
CA ARG A 140 30.77 2.17 6.90
C ARG A 140 32.19 1.71 6.65
#